data_AF-A0A1A7WWC6-F1
#
_entry.id   AF-A0A1A7WWC6-F1
#
_cell.length_a   1.000
_cell.length_b   1.000
_cell.length_c   1.000
_cell.angle_alpha   90.00
_cell.angle_beta   90.00
_cell.angle_gamma   90.00
#
_symmetry.space_group_name_H-M   'P 1'
#
loop_
_entity.id
_entity.type
_entity.pdbx_description
1 polymer ?
#
loop_
_entity_poly.entity_id
_entity_poly.type
_entity_poly.pdbx_seq_one_letter_code
_entity_poly.pdbx_strand_id
1 'polypeptide(L)'
;MMTLHTFLQELDDLNKWGLNIFHVAEFSNNRPLSCIMFAIFQERDLLKTFRIPVDTFVTYVMTLEDHYHANVAYHNSLHAADVTQSTHVLLSSPALDAVFTDLEILAALFAAAIHDVDHPGVSNQFL
;
A
#
# COMPACT_ATOMS: atom_id res chain seq x y z
N MET A 1 -22.53 2.30 -14.41
CA MET A 1 -22.54 1.85 -13.00
C MET A 1 -21.57 0.68 -12.94
N MET A 2 -20.38 0.88 -12.40
CA MET A 2 -19.33 -0.14 -12.35
C MET A 2 -19.44 -0.90 -11.02
N THR A 3 -19.28 -2.21 -11.04
CA THR A 3 -19.72 -3.12 -9.97
C THR A 3 -18.58 -3.46 -9.01
N LEU A 4 -18.91 -3.79 -7.75
CA LEU A 4 -18.00 -4.35 -6.76
C LEU A 4 -17.17 -5.54 -7.30
N HIS A 5 -17.72 -6.26 -8.27
CA HIS A 5 -17.06 -7.38 -8.94
C HIS A 5 -15.77 -6.96 -9.67
N THR A 6 -15.79 -5.83 -10.39
CA THR A 6 -14.61 -5.32 -11.12
C THR A 6 -13.49 -4.92 -10.16
N PHE A 7 -13.84 -4.35 -8.99
CA PHE A 7 -12.85 -4.00 -7.97
C PHE A 7 -12.18 -5.22 -7.35
N LEU A 8 -12.94 -6.27 -7.04
CA LEU A 8 -12.38 -7.51 -6.53
C LEU A 8 -11.45 -8.17 -7.54
N GLN A 9 -11.78 -8.09 -8.84
CA GLN A 9 -10.92 -8.61 -9.91
C GLN A 9 -9.55 -7.91 -9.97
N GLU A 10 -9.48 -6.60 -9.73
CA GLU A 10 -8.17 -5.90 -9.69
C GLU A 10 -7.32 -6.37 -8.49
N LEU A 11 -7.94 -6.69 -7.36
CA LEU A 11 -7.23 -7.22 -6.18
C LEU A 11 -6.80 -8.68 -6.36
N ASP A 12 -7.34 -9.44 -7.30
CA ASP A 12 -6.82 -10.76 -7.66
C ASP A 12 -5.38 -10.68 -8.23
N ASP A 13 -4.97 -9.50 -8.69
CA ASP A 13 -3.62 -9.21 -9.17
C ASP A 13 -2.69 -8.66 -8.08
N LEU A 14 -3.10 -8.65 -6.80
CA LEU A 14 -2.30 -8.13 -5.68
C LEU A 14 -0.88 -8.72 -5.62
N ASN A 15 -0.75 -10.01 -5.92
CA ASN A 15 0.51 -10.75 -5.90
C ASN A 15 1.30 -10.63 -7.22
N LYS A 16 0.81 -9.87 -8.21
CA LYS A 16 1.40 -9.78 -9.55
C LYS A 16 2.05 -8.43 -9.76
N TRP A 17 3.17 -8.45 -10.48
CA TRP A 17 3.78 -7.23 -10.98
C TRP A 17 2.86 -6.56 -12.02
N GLY A 18 2.71 -5.25 -11.93
CA GLY A 18 1.90 -4.48 -12.88
C GLY A 18 0.40 -4.45 -12.57
N LEU A 19 0.01 -4.67 -11.29
CA LEU A 19 -1.34 -4.34 -10.82
C LEU A 19 -1.69 -2.90 -11.21
N ASN A 20 -2.91 -2.68 -11.71
CA ASN A 20 -3.33 -1.35 -12.12
C ASN A 20 -3.74 -0.51 -10.90
N ILE A 21 -2.74 0.15 -10.29
CA ILE A 21 -2.94 0.95 -9.09
C ILE A 21 -3.88 2.14 -9.31
N PHE A 22 -3.99 2.64 -10.56
CA PHE A 22 -4.91 3.71 -10.91
C PHE A 22 -6.37 3.26 -10.84
N HIS A 23 -6.68 2.04 -11.30
CA HIS A 23 -8.02 1.46 -11.13
C HIS A 23 -8.35 1.23 -9.66
N VAL A 24 -7.39 0.74 -8.87
CA VAL A 24 -7.58 0.61 -7.42
C VAL A 24 -7.90 1.96 -6.78
N ALA A 25 -7.21 3.03 -7.18
CA ALA A 25 -7.51 4.39 -6.70
C ALA A 25 -8.93 4.84 -7.09
N GLU A 26 -9.34 4.63 -8.34
CA GLU A 26 -10.69 4.98 -8.81
C GLU A 26 -11.78 4.23 -8.02
N PHE A 27 -11.61 2.91 -7.84
CA PHE A 27 -12.63 2.05 -7.24
C PHE A 27 -12.68 2.16 -5.71
N SER A 28 -11.58 2.57 -5.08
CA SER A 28 -11.50 2.82 -3.64
C SER A 28 -11.95 4.23 -3.24
N ASN A 29 -12.49 5.03 -4.17
CA ASN A 29 -12.84 6.44 -3.95
C ASN A 29 -11.61 7.25 -3.49
N ASN A 30 -10.52 7.12 -4.24
CA ASN A 30 -9.21 7.73 -3.99
C ASN A 30 -8.61 7.35 -2.64
N ARG A 31 -8.75 6.08 -2.25
CA ARG A 31 -8.11 5.45 -1.08
C ARG A 31 -7.21 4.26 -1.44
N PRO A 32 -6.33 4.38 -2.46
CA PRO A 32 -5.52 3.25 -2.91
C PRO A 32 -4.57 2.74 -1.81
N LEU A 33 -3.97 3.62 -1.00
CA LEU A 33 -3.01 3.19 0.02
C LEU A 33 -3.70 2.39 1.12
N SER A 34 -4.84 2.87 1.63
CA SER A 34 -5.64 2.14 2.61
C SER A 34 -6.10 0.78 2.09
N CYS A 35 -6.55 0.71 0.84
CA CYS A 35 -7.00 -0.52 0.22
C CYS A 35 -5.87 -1.55 0.07
N ILE A 36 -4.74 -1.15 -0.52
CA ILE A 36 -3.59 -2.01 -0.77
C ILE A 36 -2.98 -2.51 0.55
N MET A 37 -2.79 -1.61 1.51
CA MET A 37 -2.27 -1.97 2.83
C MET A 37 -3.16 -3.00 3.52
N PHE A 38 -4.49 -2.80 3.51
CA PHE A 38 -5.43 -3.76 4.09
C PHE A 38 -5.38 -5.11 3.39
N ALA A 39 -5.39 -5.13 2.05
CA ALA A 39 -5.32 -6.35 1.27
C ALA A 39 -4.02 -7.13 1.55
N ILE A 40 -2.86 -6.46 1.56
CA ILE A 40 -1.56 -7.08 1.85
C ILE A 40 -1.48 -7.63 3.28
N PHE A 41 -1.98 -6.87 4.25
CA PHE A 41 -1.94 -7.30 5.65
C PHE A 41 -2.86 -8.50 5.93
N GLN A 42 -3.95 -8.64 5.19
CA GLN A 42 -4.78 -9.85 5.18
C GLN A 42 -4.08 -11.01 4.48
N GLU A 43 -3.55 -10.80 3.27
CA GLU A 43 -2.86 -11.83 2.46
C GLU A 43 -1.69 -12.46 3.21
N ARG A 44 -0.95 -11.66 3.99
CA ARG A 44 0.22 -12.08 4.76
C ARG A 44 -0.08 -12.45 6.23
N ASP A 45 -1.35 -12.48 6.64
CA ASP A 45 -1.81 -12.73 8.03
C ASP A 45 -1.15 -11.80 9.10
N LEU A 46 -0.64 -10.62 8.70
CA LEU A 46 0.17 -9.76 9.57
C LEU A 46 -0.62 -9.17 10.75
N LEU A 47 -1.91 -8.89 10.57
CA LEU A 47 -2.76 -8.38 11.65
C LEU A 47 -2.84 -9.40 12.80
N LYS A 48 -2.93 -10.69 12.47
CA LYS A 48 -2.99 -11.76 13.46
C LYS A 48 -1.62 -12.02 14.06
N THR A 49 -0.58 -12.14 13.23
CA THR A 49 0.80 -12.37 13.68
C THR A 49 1.25 -11.33 14.70
N PHE A 50 0.95 -10.04 14.46
CA PHE A 50 1.35 -8.95 15.34
C PHE A 50 0.24 -8.46 16.29
N ARG A 51 -0.92 -9.12 16.30
CA ARG A 51 -2.08 -8.77 17.15
C ARG A 51 -2.52 -7.30 16.98
N ILE A 52 -2.52 -6.82 15.75
CA ILE A 52 -2.93 -5.46 15.40
C ILE A 52 -4.46 -5.43 15.30
N PRO A 53 -5.16 -4.65 16.14
CA PRO A 53 -6.61 -4.50 16.01
C PRO A 53 -6.97 -3.88 14.66
N VAL A 54 -7.94 -4.46 13.95
CA VAL A 54 -8.36 -4.01 12.61
C VAL A 54 -8.72 -2.53 12.61
N ASP A 55 -9.49 -2.07 13.60
CA ASP A 55 -9.92 -0.67 13.69
C ASP A 55 -8.72 0.28 13.87
N THR A 56 -7.72 -0.13 14.65
CA THR A 56 -6.48 0.63 14.84
C THR A 56 -5.71 0.73 13.53
N PHE A 57 -5.59 -0.39 12.80
CA PHE A 57 -4.90 -0.43 11.50
C PHE A 57 -5.60 0.46 10.47
N VAL A 58 -6.91 0.31 10.29
CA VAL A 58 -7.69 1.10 9.32
C VAL A 58 -7.63 2.59 9.67
N THR A 59 -7.79 2.95 10.95
CA THR A 59 -7.68 4.35 11.41
C THR A 59 -6.31 4.93 11.10
N TYR A 60 -5.24 4.17 11.38
CA TYR A 60 -3.88 4.61 11.09
C TYR A 60 -3.65 4.83 9.60
N VAL A 61 -3.98 3.85 8.75
CA VAL A 61 -3.67 3.96 7.32
C VAL A 61 -4.53 5.03 6.63
N MET A 62 -5.80 5.21 7.03
CA MET A 62 -6.61 6.32 6.52
C MET A 62 -6.02 7.68 6.89
N THR A 63 -5.53 7.83 8.13
CA THR A 63 -4.87 9.06 8.59
C THR A 63 -3.55 9.29 7.84
N LEU A 64 -2.75 8.25 7.65
CA LEU A 64 -1.52 8.31 6.85
C LEU A 64 -1.82 8.78 5.42
N GLU A 65 -2.83 8.20 4.79
CA GLU A 65 -3.26 8.56 3.44
C GLU A 65 -3.75 10.01 3.35
N ASP A 66 -4.43 10.52 4.38
CA ASP A 66 -4.83 11.95 4.46
C ASP A 66 -3.63 12.91 4.52
N HIS A 67 -2.45 12.45 4.96
CA HIS A 67 -1.23 13.26 5.01
C HIS A 67 -0.41 13.20 3.71
N TYR A 68 -0.86 12.45 2.70
CA TYR A 68 -0.33 12.57 1.34
C TYR A 68 -1.08 13.68 0.58
N HIS A 69 -0.34 14.56 -0.08
CA HIS A 69 -0.90 15.77 -0.68
C HIS A 69 -1.62 15.46 -2.01
N ALA A 70 -2.95 15.55 -2.03
CA ALA A 70 -3.75 15.27 -3.22
C ALA A 70 -3.51 16.23 -4.40
N ASN A 71 -2.92 17.40 -4.16
CA ASN A 71 -2.54 18.38 -5.18
C ASN A 71 -1.09 18.19 -5.70
N VAL A 72 -0.33 17.22 -5.17
CA VAL A 72 0.99 16.84 -5.69
C VAL A 72 0.79 15.76 -6.76
N ALA A 73 1.30 16.02 -7.97
CA ALA A 73 1.03 15.17 -9.13
C ALA A 73 1.62 13.75 -9.04
N TYR A 74 2.72 13.55 -8.32
CA TYR A 74 3.44 12.26 -8.25
C TYR A 74 3.58 11.72 -6.83
N HIS A 75 4.29 12.42 -5.93
CA HIS A 75 4.51 12.00 -4.53
C HIS A 75 3.23 12.13 -3.67
N ASN A 76 2.21 11.35 -3.99
CA ASN A 76 0.90 11.28 -3.34
C ASN A 76 0.59 9.84 -2.90
N SER A 77 -0.61 9.59 -2.36
CA SER A 77 -0.95 8.28 -1.80
C SER A 77 -1.04 7.16 -2.85
N LEU A 78 -1.29 7.49 -4.12
CA LEU A 78 -1.27 6.51 -5.20
C LEU A 78 0.15 5.97 -5.42
N HIS A 79 1.16 6.85 -5.43
CA HIS A 79 2.57 6.45 -5.49
C HIS A 79 2.98 5.61 -4.28
N ALA A 80 2.57 6.02 -3.07
CA ALA A 80 2.81 5.22 -1.87
C ALA A 80 2.19 3.82 -1.95
N ALA A 81 0.98 3.71 -2.49
CA ALA A 81 0.29 2.43 -2.70
C ALA A 81 1.04 1.55 -3.73
N ASP A 82 1.49 2.14 -4.83
CA ASP A 82 2.27 1.46 -5.88
C ASP A 82 3.59 0.90 -5.34
N VAL A 83 4.36 1.71 -4.61
CA VAL A 83 5.62 1.28 -3.98
C VAL A 83 5.38 0.19 -2.92
N THR A 84 4.30 0.30 -2.15
CA THR A 84 3.91 -0.72 -1.16
C THR A 84 3.56 -2.06 -1.81
N GLN A 85 2.75 -2.04 -2.88
CA GLN A 85 2.39 -3.25 -3.63
C GLN A 85 3.59 -3.86 -4.35
N SER A 86 4.44 -3.03 -4.96
CA SER A 86 5.68 -3.48 -5.59
C SER A 86 6.63 -4.12 -4.58
N THR A 87 6.78 -3.53 -3.39
CA THR A 87 7.58 -4.11 -2.28
C THR A 87 7.01 -5.45 -1.84
N HIS A 88 5.68 -5.56 -1.73
CA HIS A 88 5.01 -6.81 -1.45
C HIS A 88 5.33 -7.89 -2.50
N VAL A 89 5.29 -7.57 -3.80
CA VAL A 89 5.63 -8.55 -4.86
C VAL A 89 7.09 -8.96 -4.79
N LEU A 90 8.01 -8.01 -4.59
CA LEU A 90 9.46 -8.28 -4.49
C LEU A 90 9.81 -9.20 -3.32
N LEU A 91 9.16 -9.00 -2.16
CA LEU A 91 9.33 -9.85 -0.98
C LEU A 91 8.85 -11.29 -1.20
N SER A 92 7.99 -11.53 -2.19
CA SER A 92 7.50 -12.87 -2.56
C SER A 92 8.36 -13.56 -3.63
N SER A 93 9.51 -12.99 -4.01
CA SER A 93 10.44 -13.63 -4.94
C SER A 93 10.89 -15.00 -4.44
N PRO A 94 10.87 -16.07 -5.26
CA PRO A 94 11.36 -17.39 -4.85
C PRO A 94 12.81 -17.40 -4.37
N ALA A 95 13.64 -16.45 -4.82
CA ALA A 95 15.02 -16.31 -4.36
C ALA A 95 15.15 -15.76 -2.93
N LEU A 96 14.07 -15.22 -2.37
CA LEU A 96 13.99 -14.63 -1.04
C LEU A 96 13.07 -15.46 -0.10
N ASP A 97 12.67 -16.66 -0.53
CA ASP A 97 11.83 -17.55 0.28
C ASP A 97 12.51 -17.88 1.61
N ALA A 98 11.78 -17.72 2.71
CA ALA A 98 12.25 -17.88 4.09
C ALA A 98 13.53 -17.07 4.47
N VAL A 99 13.89 -16.03 3.72
CA VAL A 99 15.04 -15.17 4.04
C VAL A 99 14.71 -14.17 5.14
N PHE A 100 13.51 -13.58 5.10
CA PHE A 100 13.09 -12.53 6.01
C PHE A 100 12.12 -13.06 7.07
N THR A 101 12.25 -12.53 8.28
CA THR A 101 11.29 -12.72 9.36
C THR A 101 10.01 -11.93 9.11
N ASP A 102 8.92 -12.30 9.79
CA ASP A 102 7.65 -11.55 9.73
C ASP A 102 7.84 -10.07 10.11
N LEU A 103 8.76 -9.77 11.04
CA LEU A 103 9.02 -8.41 11.49
C LEU A 103 9.75 -7.59 10.43
N GLU A 104 10.68 -8.18 9.69
CA GLU A 104 11.37 -7.52 8.59
C GLU A 104 10.42 -7.28 7.40
N ILE A 105 9.52 -8.23 7.13
CA ILE A 105 8.44 -8.05 6.14
C ILE A 105 7.52 -6.89 6.54
N LEU A 106 7.06 -6.88 7.80
CA LEU A 106 6.26 -5.78 8.32
C LEU A 106 6.99 -4.44 8.19
N ALA A 107 8.27 -4.39 8.58
CA ALA A 107 9.07 -3.18 8.52
C ALA A 107 9.23 -2.66 7.08
N ALA A 108 9.49 -3.54 6.11
CA ALA A 108 9.62 -3.17 4.71
C ALA A 108 8.31 -2.61 4.12
N LEU A 109 7.18 -3.26 4.39
CA LEU A 109 5.87 -2.81 3.92
C LEU A 109 5.46 -1.49 4.57
N PHE A 110 5.70 -1.36 5.88
CA PHE A 110 5.42 -0.12 6.60
C PHE A 110 6.29 1.03 6.10
N ALA A 111 7.59 0.80 5.90
CA ALA A 111 8.51 1.79 5.35
C ALA A 111 8.06 2.26 3.95
N ALA A 112 7.70 1.32 3.07
CA ALA A 112 7.18 1.64 1.74
C ALA A 112 5.92 2.53 1.81
N ALA A 113 5.00 2.25 2.73
CA ALA A 113 3.77 3.01 2.88
C ALA A 113 3.95 4.45 3.38
N ILE A 114 5.02 4.73 4.15
CA ILE A 114 5.24 6.05 4.77
C ILE A 114 6.35 6.87 4.10
N HIS A 115 7.11 6.32 3.15
CA HIS A 115 8.40 6.88 2.74
C HIS A 115 8.36 8.31 2.21
N ASP A 116 7.22 8.72 1.64
CA ASP A 116 6.99 10.02 1.00
C ASP A 116 5.82 10.80 1.64
N VAL A 117 5.38 10.42 2.85
CA VAL A 117 4.29 11.12 3.51
C VAL A 117 4.64 12.61 3.71
N ASP A 118 3.67 13.49 3.49
CA ASP A 118 3.82 14.96 3.58
C ASP A 118 4.83 15.57 2.57
N HIS A 119 5.15 14.86 1.48
CA HIS A 119 6.09 15.36 0.46
C HIS A 119 5.54 16.61 -0.27
N PRO A 120 6.26 17.76 -0.29
CA PRO A 120 5.76 19.05 -0.77
C PRO A 120 5.73 19.21 -2.31
N GLY A 121 6.03 18.14 -3.04
CA GLY A 121 6.09 18.15 -4.51
C GLY A 121 7.33 18.83 -5.11
N VAL A 122 8.36 19.11 -4.30
CA VAL A 122 9.64 19.70 -4.73
C VAL A 122 10.80 18.85 -4.25
N SER A 123 11.95 18.93 -4.92
CA SER A 123 13.14 18.17 -4.54
C SER A 123 13.84 18.76 -3.32
N ASN A 124 14.69 17.96 -2.67
CA ASN A 124 15.51 18.40 -1.53
C ASN A 124 16.35 19.64 -1.83
N GLN A 125 16.81 19.83 -3.07
CA GLN A 125 17.65 20.97 -3.43
C GLN A 125 16.87 22.29 -3.54
N PHE A 126 15.55 22.20 -3.68
CA PHE A 126 14.67 23.38 -3.74
C PHE A 126 14.34 23.93 -2.35
N LEU A 127 14.28 23.06 -1.32
CA LEU A 127 14.07 23.43 0.09
C LEU A 127 15.31 24.12 0.69
#